data_AF-A0A939TKJ3-F1
#
_entry.id   AF-A0A939TKJ3-F1
#
_cell.length_a   1.000
_cell.length_b   1.000
_cell.length_c   1.000
_cell.angle_alpha   90.00
_cell.angle_beta   90.00
_cell.angle_gamma   90.00
#
_symmetry.space_group_name_H-M   'P 1'
#
loop_
_entity.id
_entity.type
_entity.pdbx_description
1 polymer ?
#
loop_
_entity_poly.entity_id
_entity_poly.type
_entity_poly.pdbx_seq_one_letter_code
_entity_poly.pdbx_strand_id
1 'polypeptide(L)' 'MTENECAQARANIEELIRGEQCAGQREALMRHLDECDDCRSEEQVCQRLTEAVKRACAESAPQSLREAIRIGLRDLHRA' A
#
# COMPACT_ATOMS: atom_id res chain seq x y z
N MET A 1 3.77 15.85 -18.58
CA MET A 1 3.18 14.49 -18.54
C MET A 1 1.83 14.54 -19.25
N THR A 2 1.50 13.51 -20.02
CA THR A 2 0.30 13.48 -20.87
C THR A 2 -0.89 12.88 -20.13
N GLU A 3 -2.11 13.27 -20.51
CA GLU A 3 -3.34 12.84 -19.81
C GLU A 3 -3.57 11.32 -19.84
N ASN A 4 -3.04 10.64 -20.87
CA ASN A 4 -3.10 9.18 -20.99
C ASN A 4 -2.24 8.48 -19.90
N GLU A 5 -1.03 8.99 -19.64
CA GLU A 5 -0.13 8.43 -18.62
C GLU A 5 -0.73 8.55 -17.22
N CYS A 6 -1.38 9.68 -16.91
CA CYS A 6 -2.08 9.87 -15.64
C CYS A 6 -3.29 8.93 -15.50
N ALA A 7 -4.02 8.66 -16.58
CA ALA A 7 -5.14 7.71 -16.53
C ALA A 7 -4.68 6.28 -16.22
N GLN A 8 -3.58 5.84 -16.84
CA GLN A 8 -2.98 4.54 -16.53
C GLN A 8 -2.42 4.50 -15.11
N ALA A 9 -1.77 5.57 -14.65
CA ALA A 9 -1.25 5.66 -13.28
C ALA A 9 -2.37 5.50 -12.25
N ARG A 10 -3.50 6.18 -12.43
CA ARG A 10 -4.66 6.05 -11.53
C ARG A 10 -5.22 4.63 -11.45
N ALA A 11 -5.33 3.93 -12.57
CA ALA A 11 -5.74 2.53 -12.58
C ALA A 11 -4.75 1.64 -11.78
N ASN A 12 -3.46 1.91 -11.94
CA ASN A 12 -2.39 1.17 -11.30
C ASN A 12 -2.26 1.46 -9.79
N ILE A 13 -2.71 2.63 -9.29
CA ILE A 13 -2.64 3.01 -7.86
C ILE A 13 -3.43 2.03 -6.99
N GLU A 14 -4.61 1.60 -7.43
CA GLU A 14 -5.43 0.67 -6.65
C GLU A 14 -4.76 -0.70 -6.52
N GLU A 15 -4.19 -1.21 -7.61
CA GLU A 15 -3.42 -2.46 -7.64
C GLU A 15 -2.17 -2.36 -6.75
N LEU A 16 -1.50 -1.20 -6.75
CA LEU A 16 -0.34 -0.94 -5.89
C LEU A 16 -0.71 -1.06 -4.41
N ILE A 17 -1.82 -0.42 -4.00
CA ILE A 17 -2.27 -0.41 -2.60
C ILE A 17 -2.67 -1.82 -2.14
N ARG A 18 -3.19 -2.66 -3.04
CA ARG A 18 -3.53 -4.05 -2.77
C ARG A 18 -2.34 -5.00 -2.83
N GLY A 19 -1.18 -4.53 -3.29
CA GLY A 19 0.03 -5.35 -3.45
C GLY A 19 -0.04 -6.32 -4.63
N GLU A 20 -0.84 -6.00 -5.64
CA GLU A 20 -1.15 -6.89 -6.79
C GLU A 20 -0.25 -6.61 -8.01
N GLN A 21 0.77 -5.77 -7.85
CA GLN A 21 1.66 -5.38 -8.95
C GLN A 21 2.98 -6.15 -8.97
N CYS A 22 3.48 -6.41 -10.17
CA CYS A 22 4.85 -6.89 -10.33
C CYS A 22 5.86 -5.75 -10.06
N ALA A 23 7.13 -6.11 -9.82
CA ALA A 23 8.18 -5.15 -9.49
C ALA A 23 8.33 -4.03 -10.54
N GLY A 24 8.28 -4.38 -11.83
CA GLY A 24 8.44 -3.40 -12.92
C GLY A 24 7.28 -2.41 -13.03
N GLN A 25 6.04 -2.87 -12.82
CA GLN A 25 4.86 -1.99 -12.80
C GLN A 25 4.93 -1.00 -11.65
N ARG A 26 5.32 -1.50 -10.47
CA ARG A 26 5.51 -0.68 -9.27
C ARG A 26 6.57 0.40 -9.48
N GLU A 27 7.72 0.05 -10.06
CA GLU A 27 8.80 1.02 -10.33
C GLU A 27 8.37 2.09 -11.33
N ALA A 28 7.63 1.72 -12.38
CA ALA A 28 7.10 2.67 -13.35
C ALA A 28 6.09 3.63 -12.71
N LEU A 29 5.19 3.12 -11.87
CA LEU A 29 4.21 3.94 -11.15
C LEU A 29 4.89 4.87 -10.14
N MET A 30 5.87 4.38 -9.37
CA MET A 30 6.61 5.22 -8.42
C MET A 30 7.30 6.40 -9.11
N ARG A 31 7.95 6.15 -10.26
CA ARG A 31 8.57 7.22 -11.05
C ARG A 31 7.56 8.27 -11.49
N HIS A 32 6.36 7.85 -11.88
CA HIS A 32 5.28 8.77 -12.23
C HIS A 32 4.79 9.59 -11.02
N LEU A 33 4.66 8.96 -9.85
CA LEU A 33 4.24 9.63 -8.61
C LEU A 33 5.28 10.65 -8.10
N ASP A 34 6.55 10.49 -8.44
CA ASP A 34 7.61 11.45 -8.12
C ASP A 34 7.54 12.71 -9.02
N GLU A 35 6.92 12.60 -10.20
CA GLU A 35 6.84 13.67 -11.20
C GLU A 35 5.45 14.29 -11.34
N CYS A 36 4.43 13.76 -10.66
CA CYS A 36 3.03 14.21 -10.75
C CYS A 36 2.36 14.35 -9.38
N ASP A 37 2.16 15.59 -8.95
CA ASP A 37 1.47 15.93 -7.71
C ASP A 37 -0.01 15.52 -7.70
N ASP A 38 -0.68 15.53 -8.86
CA ASP A 38 -2.08 15.11 -8.96
C ASP A 38 -2.22 13.61 -8.66
N CYS A 39 -1.43 12.76 -9.34
CA CYS A 39 -1.46 11.32 -9.09
C CYS A 39 -0.93 10.97 -7.69
N ARG A 40 0.00 11.77 -7.15
CA ARG A 40 0.44 11.63 -5.76
C ARG A 40 -0.66 11.97 -4.76
N SER A 41 -1.51 12.93 -5.08
CA SER A 41 -2.67 13.28 -4.25
C SER A 41 -3.74 12.18 -4.29
N GLU A 42 -4.01 11.63 -5.48
CA GLU A 42 -4.92 10.48 -5.64
C GLU A 42 -4.44 9.25 -4.87
N GLU A 43 -3.15 8.91 -4.95
CA GLU A 43 -2.55 7.81 -4.19
C GLU A 43 -2.78 7.95 -2.68
N GLN A 44 -2.58 9.16 -2.14
CA GLN A 44 -2.83 9.43 -0.73
C GLN A 44 -4.31 9.29 -0.35
N VAL A 45 -5.23 9.73 -1.22
CA VAL A 45 -6.68 9.59 -0.98
C VAL A 45 -7.06 8.11 -0.95
N CYS A 46 -6.63 7.33 -1.95
CA CYS A 46 -6.88 5.89 -2.02
C CYS A 46 -6.31 5.14 -0.80
N GLN A 47 -5.11 5.50 -0.35
CA GLN A 47 -4.50 4.93 0.86
C GLN A 47 -5.33 5.27 2.11
N ARG A 48 -5.69 6.54 2.31
CA ARG A 48 -6.47 6.97 3.48
C ARG A 48 -7.83 6.30 3.53
N LEU A 49 -8.49 6.14 2.38
CA LEU A 49 -9.76 5.42 2.29
C LEU A 49 -9.60 3.95 2.66
N THR A 50 -8.56 3.29 2.13
CA THR A 50 -8.26 1.89 2.44
C THR A 50 -7.99 1.69 3.94
N GLU A 51 -7.21 2.57 4.56
CA GLU A 51 -6.93 2.51 5.99
C GLU A 51 -8.16 2.81 6.85
N ALA A 52 -9.06 3.70 6.41
CA ALA A 52 -10.32 3.96 7.09
C ALA A 52 -11.23 2.72 7.07
N VAL A 53 -11.34 2.04 5.92
CA VAL A 53 -12.11 0.80 5.78
C VAL A 53 -11.51 -0.31 6.63
N LYS A 54 -10.19 -0.53 6.57
CA LYS A 54 -9.50 -1.52 7.40
C LYS A 54 -9.75 -1.29 8.89
N ARG A 55 -9.76 -0.03 9.35
CA ARG A 55 -10.05 0.30 10.74
C ARG A 55 -11.50 0.00 11.14
N ALA A 56 -12.44 0.18 10.23
CA ALA A 56 -13.85 -0.14 10.46
C ALA A 56 -14.10 -1.67 10.50
N CYS A 57 -13.29 -2.47 9.80
CA CYS A 57 -13.30 -3.92 9.92
C CYS A 57 -12.75 -4.37 11.28
N ALA A 58 -13.64 -4.59 12.25
CA ALA A 58 -13.31 -4.89 13.65
C ALA A 58 -12.86 -6.35 13.91
N GLU A 59 -12.31 -7.05 12.93
CA GLU A 59 -11.85 -8.43 13.11
C GLU A 59 -10.51 -8.44 13.84
N SER A 60 -10.56 -8.81 15.13
CA SER A 60 -9.37 -8.91 15.95
C SER A 60 -8.67 -10.24 15.71
N ALA A 61 -7.40 -10.19 15.28
CA ALA A 61 -6.58 -11.39 15.14
C ALA A 61 -6.54 -12.22 16.46
N PRO A 62 -6.50 -13.56 16.36
CA PRO A 62 -6.43 -14.46 17.52
C PRO A 62 -5.28 -14.09 18.46
N GLN A 63 -5.53 -14.13 19.77
CA GLN A 63 -4.55 -13.74 20.78
C GLN A 63 -3.27 -14.58 20.72
N SER A 64 -3.41 -15.89 20.49
CA SER A 64 -2.30 -16.84 20.34
C SER A 64 -1.35 -16.44 19.20
N LEU A 65 -1.89 -16.03 18.06
CA LEU A 65 -1.10 -15.58 16.91
C LEU A 65 -0.34 -14.29 17.24
N ARG A 66 -1.01 -13.34 17.89
CA ARG A 66 -0.37 -12.07 18.30
C ARG A 66 0.79 -12.32 19.27
N GLU A 67 0.66 -13.28 20.18
CA GLU A 67 1.71 -13.66 21.12
C GLU A 67 2.89 -14.35 20.43
N ALA A 68 2.61 -15.31 19.54
CA ALA A 68 3.63 -15.98 18.74
C ALA A 68 4.47 -14.98 17.91
N ILE A 69 3.84 -14.02 17.25
CA ILE A 69 4.53 -12.96 16.49
C ILE A 69 5.43 -12.11 17.41
N ARG A 70 4.92 -11.71 18.58
CA ARG A 70 5.69 -10.90 19.54
C ARG A 70 6.90 -11.62 20.13
N ILE A 71 6.85 -12.95 20.24
CA ILE A 71 8.00 -13.75 20.64
C ILE A 71 9.01 -13.79 19.50
N GLY A 72 8.58 -14.15 18.29
CA GLY A 72 9.47 -14.21 17.12
C GLY A 72 10.20 -12.88 16.82
N LEU A 73 9.51 -11.74 16.94
CA LEU A 73 10.14 -10.42 16.78
C LEU A 73 11.19 -10.13 17.86
N ARG A 74 11.00 -10.60 19.09
CA ARG A 74 11.99 -10.44 20.17
C ARG A 74 13.22 -11.31 19.94
N ASP A 75 13.03 -12.52 19.41
CA ASP A 75 14.12 -13.44 19.12
C ASP A 75 14.97 -12.93 17.94
N LEU A 76 14.33 -12.42 16.88
CA LEU A 76 15.03 -11.80 15.74
C LEU A 76 15.90 -10.60 16.14
N HIS A 77 15.43 -9.75 17.07
CA HIS A 77 16.20 -8.59 17.53
C HIS A 77 17.34 -8.92 18.51
N ARG A 78 17.41 -10.16 19.01
CA ARG A 78 18.47 -10.61 19.93
C ARG A 78 19.60 -11.38 19.23
N ALA A 79 19.38 -11.80 17.98
CA ALA A 79 20.37 -12.44 17.12
C ALA A 79 21.21 -11.38 16.38
#